data_AF-A0A388Q195-F1
#
_entry.id   AF-A0A388Q195-F1
#
_cell.length_a   1.000
_cell.length_b   1.000
_cell.length_c   1.000
_cell.angle_alpha   90.00
_cell.angle_beta   90.00
_cell.angle_gamma   90.00
#
_symmetry.space_group_name_H-M   'P 1'
#
loop_
_entity.id
_entity.type
_entity.pdbx_description
1 polymer ?
#
loop_
_entity_poly.entity_id
_entity_poly.type
_entity_poly.pdbx_seq_one_letter_code
_entity_poly.pdbx_strand_id
1 'polypeptide(L)'
;MVASFAVNFLLDIEPRLSNGISDIDILQLEIVSDKEGQTGDVRDVLAIRSLQKWEIGISAKNNHRAVKHSRLSNDIDFGQKWLGFPCSVEYFKEVKPVFDNLAKLRTASKATQKWDTLGDYHTSVYVPILDAFKKELLRLDAENLGTVAERLIEYLIGNQDFYKVIKGSNKVEIQAYNLHGTLNLPFENVKPKAKVPKLKLPSRLIEVVYQENSKTTLLVTLNEGWQISFRIHNASSRIEPSLKFDINLVSAPHSLFTNQLFIG
;
A
#
# COMPACT_ATOMS: atom_id res chain seq x y z
N MET A 1 9.92 -23.77 10.74
CA MET A 1 8.71 -23.51 11.55
C MET A 1 7.82 -22.45 10.90
N VAL A 2 8.27 -21.19 10.75
CA VAL A 2 7.47 -20.10 10.16
C VAL A 2 6.89 -20.40 8.78
N ALA A 3 7.75 -20.78 7.82
CA ALA A 3 7.32 -21.06 6.46
C ALA A 3 6.34 -22.25 6.41
N SER A 4 6.61 -23.31 7.17
CA SER A 4 5.73 -24.48 7.24
C SER A 4 4.36 -24.15 7.80
N PHE A 5 4.28 -23.33 8.86
CA PHE A 5 2.99 -22.85 9.37
C PHE A 5 2.20 -22.09 8.29
N ALA A 6 2.85 -21.14 7.61
CA ALA A 6 2.18 -20.36 6.57
C ALA A 6 1.70 -21.23 5.41
N VAL A 7 2.55 -22.13 4.91
CA VAL A 7 2.18 -23.05 3.82
C VAL A 7 1.03 -23.95 4.23
N ASN A 8 1.10 -24.60 5.39
CA ASN A 8 0.04 -25.50 5.85
C ASN A 8 -1.28 -24.76 6.07
N PHE A 9 -1.22 -23.57 6.65
CA PHE A 9 -2.41 -22.74 6.82
C PHE A 9 -3.03 -22.35 5.47
N LEU A 10 -2.22 -21.94 4.49
CA LEU A 10 -2.72 -21.62 3.15
C LEU A 10 -3.34 -22.84 2.47
N LEU A 11 -2.73 -24.02 2.54
CA LEU A 11 -3.31 -25.27 2.02
C LEU A 11 -4.68 -25.59 2.64
N ASP A 12 -4.86 -25.27 3.93
CA ASP A 12 -6.11 -25.47 4.64
C ASP A 12 -7.23 -24.52 4.21
N ILE A 13 -6.90 -23.31 3.76
CA ILE A 13 -7.88 -22.28 3.40
C ILE A 13 -7.99 -22.01 1.90
N GLU A 14 -7.13 -22.59 1.08
CA GLU A 14 -7.16 -22.49 -0.38
C GLU A 14 -7.20 -23.89 -1.00
N PRO A 15 -8.41 -24.49 -1.15
CA PRO A 15 -8.58 -25.84 -1.68
C PRO A 15 -7.85 -26.09 -3.01
N ARG A 16 -7.75 -25.07 -3.88
CA ARG A 16 -7.10 -25.18 -5.19
C ARG A 16 -5.58 -25.33 -5.11
N LEU A 17 -4.94 -25.03 -3.99
CA LEU A 17 -3.51 -25.34 -3.82
C LEU A 17 -3.25 -26.86 -3.85
N SER A 18 -4.15 -27.66 -3.25
CA SER A 18 -3.97 -29.11 -3.14
C SER A 18 -4.74 -29.94 -4.17
N ASN A 19 -5.67 -29.33 -4.91
CA ASN A 19 -6.59 -30.07 -5.78
C ASN A 19 -6.53 -29.53 -7.22
N GLY A 20 -6.20 -30.42 -8.17
CA GLY A 20 -6.27 -30.19 -9.60
C GLY A 20 -7.49 -30.87 -10.22
N ILE A 21 -7.97 -30.37 -11.36
CA ILE A 21 -9.09 -31.01 -12.09
C ILE A 21 -8.67 -32.28 -12.85
N SER A 22 -7.37 -32.49 -13.06
CA SER A 22 -6.78 -33.67 -13.71
C SER A 22 -5.26 -33.69 -13.51
N ASP A 23 -4.58 -34.75 -13.95
CA ASP A 23 -3.12 -34.88 -13.86
C ASP A 23 -2.35 -33.84 -14.71
N ILE A 24 -3.00 -33.26 -15.72
CA ILE A 24 -2.42 -32.18 -16.55
C ILE A 24 -2.68 -30.78 -15.98
N ASP A 25 -3.50 -30.68 -14.92
CA ASP A 25 -3.67 -29.44 -14.18
C ASP A 25 -2.53 -29.28 -13.18
N ILE A 26 -1.49 -28.60 -13.64
CA ILE A 26 -0.26 -28.36 -12.88
C ILE A 26 -0.38 -27.07 -12.09
N LEU A 27 -0.07 -27.14 -10.79
CA LEU A 27 0.13 -25.94 -9.97
C LEU A 27 1.49 -25.33 -10.33
N GLN A 28 1.46 -24.12 -10.87
CA GLN A 28 2.63 -23.33 -11.18
C GLN A 28 2.89 -22.32 -10.05
N LEU A 29 4.15 -22.20 -9.64
CA LEU A 29 4.60 -21.18 -8.69
C LEU A 29 5.53 -20.22 -9.41
N GLU A 30 5.25 -18.92 -9.31
CA GLU A 30 6.05 -17.87 -9.93
C GLU A 30 6.54 -16.87 -8.89
N ILE A 31 7.76 -16.38 -9.06
CA ILE A 31 8.28 -15.24 -8.30
C ILE A 31 8.00 -13.99 -9.14
N VAL A 32 7.29 -13.04 -8.54
CA VAL A 32 6.95 -11.78 -9.22
C VAL A 32 8.15 -10.85 -9.19
N SER A 33 8.44 -10.23 -10.33
CA SER A 33 9.54 -9.26 -10.42
C SER A 33 9.20 -7.92 -9.75
N ASP A 34 10.20 -7.22 -9.24
CA ASP A 34 10.05 -5.88 -8.63
C ASP A 34 9.39 -4.84 -9.56
N LYS A 35 9.40 -5.07 -10.87
CA LYS A 35 8.79 -4.17 -11.87
C LYS A 35 7.27 -4.10 -11.73
N GLU A 36 6.62 -5.22 -11.42
CA GLU A 36 5.15 -5.28 -11.23
C GLU A 36 4.72 -4.62 -9.91
N GLY A 37 5.61 -4.58 -8.91
CA GLY A 37 5.45 -3.75 -7.71
C GLY A 37 5.22 -2.26 -8.00
N GLN A 38 5.74 -1.77 -9.13
CA GLN A 38 5.56 -0.38 -9.54
C GLN A 38 4.14 -0.09 -10.03
N THR A 39 3.47 -1.07 -10.66
CA THR A 39 2.11 -0.93 -11.22
C THR A 39 1.00 -1.19 -10.21
N GLY A 40 1.32 -1.74 -9.02
CA GLY A 40 0.35 -1.95 -7.94
C GLY A 40 0.25 -3.39 -7.45
N ASP A 41 0.96 -4.32 -8.09
CA ASP A 41 0.99 -5.71 -7.65
C ASP A 41 2.00 -5.89 -6.50
N VAL A 42 1.49 -6.12 -5.28
CA VAL A 42 2.31 -6.25 -4.06
C VAL A 42 2.71 -7.70 -3.75
N ARG A 43 2.35 -8.64 -4.63
CA ARG A 43 2.57 -10.08 -4.47
C ARG A 43 4.05 -10.38 -4.78
N ASP A 44 4.67 -11.19 -3.94
CA ASP A 44 6.05 -11.65 -4.13
C ASP A 44 6.06 -13.02 -4.83
N VAL A 45 5.06 -13.86 -4.56
CA VAL A 45 4.87 -15.19 -5.17
C VAL A 45 3.44 -15.37 -5.64
N LEU A 46 3.26 -15.96 -6.83
CA LEU A 46 1.96 -16.38 -7.36
C LEU A 46 1.83 -17.90 -7.32
N ALA A 47 0.63 -18.38 -7.02
CA ALA A 47 0.22 -19.76 -7.21
C ALA A 47 -0.87 -19.80 -8.27
N ILE A 48 -0.63 -20.49 -9.38
CA ILE A 48 -1.45 -20.42 -10.59
C ILE A 48 -1.87 -21.82 -11.03
N ARG A 49 -3.14 -21.97 -11.39
CA ARG A 49 -3.68 -23.13 -12.12
C ARG A 49 -4.41 -22.64 -13.36
N SER A 50 -3.70 -22.61 -14.50
CA SER A 50 -4.19 -22.02 -15.74
C SER A 50 -5.46 -22.69 -16.26
N LEU A 51 -5.58 -24.02 -16.14
CA LEU A 51 -6.78 -24.76 -16.55
C LEU A 51 -8.01 -24.40 -15.70
N GLN A 52 -7.80 -24.00 -14.43
CA GLN A 52 -8.86 -23.56 -13.54
C GLN A 52 -9.15 -22.05 -13.64
N LYS A 53 -8.35 -21.29 -14.39
CA LYS A 53 -8.36 -19.82 -14.39
C LYS A 53 -8.28 -19.25 -12.97
N TRP A 54 -7.42 -19.84 -12.15
CA TRP A 54 -7.26 -19.50 -10.76
C TRP A 54 -5.82 -19.06 -10.46
N GLU A 55 -5.72 -17.99 -9.68
CA GLU A 55 -4.46 -17.42 -9.21
C GLU A 55 -4.68 -16.82 -7.83
N ILE A 56 -3.70 -17.01 -6.93
CA ILE A 56 -3.60 -16.24 -5.68
C ILE A 56 -2.19 -15.71 -5.48
N GLY A 57 -2.10 -14.60 -4.75
CA GLY A 57 -0.85 -13.97 -4.35
C GLY A 57 -0.41 -14.26 -2.92
N ILE A 58 0.90 -14.28 -2.72
CA ILE A 58 1.52 -14.24 -1.40
C ILE A 58 2.52 -13.08 -1.37
N SER A 59 2.38 -12.20 -0.39
CA SER A 59 3.33 -11.13 -0.07
C SER A 59 4.05 -11.46 1.24
N ALA A 60 5.32 -11.84 1.17
CA ALA A 60 6.13 -12.28 2.30
C ALA A 60 6.99 -11.13 2.84
N LYS A 61 6.75 -10.74 4.10
CA LYS A 61 7.40 -9.58 4.73
C LYS A 61 8.08 -9.96 6.04
N ASN A 62 9.20 -9.30 6.35
CA ASN A 62 9.93 -9.44 7.61
C ASN A 62 9.78 -8.14 8.42
N ASN A 63 9.03 -8.19 9.53
CA ASN A 63 8.73 -7.04 10.40
C ASN A 63 8.18 -5.79 9.69
N HIS A 64 7.65 -5.92 8.47
CA HIS A 64 7.27 -4.78 7.64
C HIS A 64 5.75 -4.72 7.43
N ARG A 65 5.12 -3.70 8.03
CA ARG A 65 3.68 -3.44 7.91
C ARG A 65 3.35 -2.34 6.93
N ALA A 66 4.31 -1.48 6.58
CA ALA A 66 4.09 -0.37 5.68
C ALA A 66 3.59 -0.86 4.30
N VAL A 67 2.88 0.05 3.64
CA VAL A 67 2.25 -0.17 2.35
C VAL A 67 3.11 0.48 1.26
N LYS A 68 2.58 0.72 0.06
CA LYS A 68 3.36 1.35 -1.00
C LYS A 68 3.96 2.68 -0.56
N HIS A 69 5.27 2.86 -0.74
CA HIS A 69 5.95 4.11 -0.43
C HIS A 69 6.02 5.02 -1.64
N SER A 70 5.18 6.04 -1.67
CA SER A 70 5.12 6.98 -2.78
C SER A 70 6.01 8.21 -2.58
N ARG A 71 6.28 8.92 -3.67
CA ARG A 71 7.02 10.18 -3.66
C ARG A 71 6.17 11.32 -4.21
N LEU A 72 6.50 12.52 -3.76
CA LEU A 72 6.05 13.79 -4.34
C LEU A 72 7.26 14.55 -4.88
N SER A 73 7.09 15.20 -6.03
CA SER A 73 8.04 16.13 -6.64
C SER A 73 7.31 17.02 -7.65
N ASN A 74 8.05 17.90 -8.33
CA ASN A 74 7.53 18.68 -9.46
C ASN A 74 6.96 17.83 -10.61
N ASP A 75 7.48 16.61 -10.78
CA ASP A 75 7.22 15.78 -11.96
C ASP A 75 6.34 14.57 -11.66
N ILE A 76 5.93 14.39 -10.40
CA ILE A 76 5.06 13.29 -9.99
C ILE A 76 3.65 13.82 -9.79
N ASP A 77 2.79 13.52 -10.75
CA ASP A 77 1.34 13.66 -10.63
C ASP A 77 0.79 12.47 -9.82
N PHE A 78 0.58 12.69 -8.52
CA PHE A 78 0.06 11.65 -7.64
C PHE A 78 -1.40 11.31 -7.97
N GLY A 79 -2.20 12.31 -8.39
CA GLY A 79 -3.57 12.10 -8.78
C GLY A 79 -3.63 11.14 -9.97
N GLN A 80 -2.87 11.41 -11.02
CA GLN A 80 -2.85 10.57 -12.22
C GLN A 80 -2.31 9.18 -11.89
N LYS A 81 -1.21 9.10 -11.13
CA LYS A 81 -0.51 7.85 -10.87
C LYS A 81 -1.26 6.94 -9.89
N TRP A 82 -1.92 7.51 -8.88
CA TRP A 82 -2.54 6.73 -7.80
C TRP A 82 -4.05 6.58 -8.02
N LEU A 83 -4.69 7.61 -8.57
CA LEU A 83 -6.14 7.71 -8.66
C LEU A 83 -6.65 7.72 -10.10
N GLY A 84 -5.77 7.82 -11.09
CA GLY A 84 -6.15 7.93 -12.51
C GLY A 84 -6.77 9.28 -12.89
N PHE A 85 -6.64 10.31 -12.04
CA PHE A 85 -7.19 11.65 -12.26
C PHE A 85 -6.08 12.70 -12.07
N PRO A 86 -5.74 13.53 -13.07
CA PRO A 86 -4.60 14.42 -12.97
C PRO A 86 -4.75 15.42 -11.82
N CYS A 87 -3.64 15.72 -11.16
CA CYS A 87 -3.56 16.83 -10.21
C CYS A 87 -3.85 18.16 -10.93
N SER A 88 -4.43 19.11 -10.20
CA SER A 88 -4.70 20.45 -10.68
C SER A 88 -3.42 21.24 -10.98
N VAL A 89 -3.55 22.24 -11.85
CA VAL A 89 -2.48 23.21 -12.09
C VAL A 89 -2.18 23.98 -10.80
N GLU A 90 -3.20 24.24 -9.98
CA GLU A 90 -3.10 24.89 -8.69
C GLU A 90 -2.22 24.09 -7.72
N TYR A 91 -2.38 22.76 -7.65
CA TYR A 91 -1.52 21.89 -6.85
C TYR A 91 -0.05 22.05 -7.26
N PHE A 92 0.26 21.96 -8.55
CA PHE A 92 1.62 22.12 -9.04
C PHE A 92 2.16 23.53 -8.78
N LYS A 93 1.33 24.56 -8.90
CA LYS A 93 1.70 25.95 -8.58
C LYS A 93 2.07 26.12 -7.10
N GLU A 94 1.39 25.42 -6.19
CA GLU A 94 1.67 25.46 -4.75
C GLU A 94 2.95 24.71 -4.37
N VAL A 95 3.17 23.50 -4.91
CA VAL A 95 4.34 22.69 -4.53
C VAL A 95 5.63 23.09 -5.25
N LYS A 96 5.53 23.68 -6.45
CA LYS A 96 6.68 23.95 -7.30
C LYS A 96 7.73 24.88 -6.67
N PRO A 97 7.37 26.00 -6.02
CA PRO A 97 8.36 26.85 -5.38
C PRO A 97 9.18 26.12 -4.30
N VAL A 98 8.56 25.20 -3.57
CA VAL A 98 9.22 24.39 -2.53
C VAL A 98 10.25 23.45 -3.16
N PHE A 99 9.84 22.65 -4.15
CA PHE A 99 10.74 21.71 -4.83
C PHE A 99 11.82 22.40 -5.66
N ASP A 100 11.52 23.52 -6.32
CA ASP A 100 12.50 24.35 -7.03
C ASP A 100 13.57 24.87 -6.07
N ASN A 101 13.19 25.30 -4.86
CA ASN A 101 14.15 25.74 -3.86
C ASN A 101 15.07 24.59 -3.41
N LEU A 102 14.52 23.40 -3.15
CA LEU A 102 15.31 22.20 -2.84
C LEU A 102 16.28 21.84 -3.98
N ALA A 103 15.84 21.97 -5.24
CA ALA A 103 16.68 21.73 -6.42
C ALA A 103 17.82 22.75 -6.53
N LYS A 104 17.56 24.03 -6.25
CA LYS A 104 18.59 25.09 -6.19
C LYS A 104 19.62 24.81 -5.11
N LEU A 105 19.19 24.48 -3.89
CA LEU A 105 20.08 24.15 -2.76
C LEU A 105 20.95 22.93 -3.05
N ARG A 106 20.35 21.89 -3.63
CA ARG A 106 21.09 20.71 -4.08
C ARG A 106 22.14 21.07 -5.13
N THR A 107 21.78 21.85 -6.14
CA THR A 107 22.70 22.24 -7.23
C THR A 107 23.85 23.09 -6.70
N ALA A 108 23.54 24.12 -5.91
CA ALA A 108 24.54 25.03 -5.34
C ALA A 108 25.55 24.30 -4.43
N SER A 109 25.09 23.32 -3.67
CA SER A 109 25.93 22.50 -2.79
C SER A 109 26.59 21.30 -3.48
N LYS A 110 26.40 21.11 -4.80
CA LYS A 110 26.84 19.90 -5.52
C LYS A 110 26.36 18.60 -4.83
N ALA A 111 25.10 18.60 -4.38
CA ALA A 111 24.45 17.52 -3.64
C ALA A 111 25.16 17.12 -2.32
N THR A 112 25.78 18.08 -1.62
CA THR A 112 26.44 17.82 -0.32
C THR A 112 25.71 18.36 0.89
N GLN A 113 24.81 19.34 0.71
CA GLN A 113 24.08 19.93 1.82
C GLN A 113 23.08 18.93 2.43
N LYS A 114 23.04 18.92 3.76
CA LYS A 114 22.17 18.05 4.57
C LYS A 114 20.92 18.77 5.03
N TRP A 115 19.85 18.01 5.31
CA TRP A 115 18.58 18.55 5.78
C TRP A 115 18.68 19.29 7.12
N ASP A 116 19.53 18.80 8.03
CA ASP A 116 19.77 19.41 9.35
C ASP A 116 20.32 20.85 9.26
N THR A 117 20.89 21.24 8.13
CA THR A 117 21.38 22.60 7.88
C THR A 117 20.30 23.61 7.52
N LEU A 118 19.07 23.16 7.20
CA LEU A 118 17.97 24.05 6.77
C LEU A 118 17.15 24.64 7.93
N GLY A 119 17.51 24.36 9.18
CA GLY A 119 16.73 24.78 10.34
C GLY A 119 15.37 24.07 10.39
N ASP A 120 14.28 24.82 10.60
CA ASP A 120 12.91 24.27 10.65
C ASP A 120 12.36 23.97 9.23
N TYR A 121 12.91 22.93 8.61
CA TYR A 121 12.41 22.42 7.32
C TYR A 121 11.06 21.71 7.45
N HIS A 122 10.63 21.32 8.65
CA HIS A 122 9.28 20.78 8.83
C HIS A 122 8.23 21.84 8.51
N THR A 123 8.38 23.04 9.07
CA THR A 123 7.46 24.15 8.77
C THR A 123 7.68 24.72 7.36
N SER A 124 8.93 24.88 6.92
CA SER A 124 9.20 25.58 5.64
C SER A 124 9.11 24.69 4.39
N VAL A 125 9.17 23.36 4.55
CA VAL A 125 9.12 22.41 3.43
C VAL A 125 7.96 21.42 3.59
N TYR A 126 7.86 20.72 4.73
CA TYR A 126 6.89 19.63 4.85
C TYR A 126 5.45 20.11 4.94
N VAL A 127 5.18 21.11 5.79
CA VAL A 127 3.82 21.64 6.00
C VAL A 127 3.22 22.14 4.68
N PRO A 128 3.87 23.02 3.88
CA PRO A 128 3.31 23.46 2.59
C PRO A 128 3.00 22.31 1.62
N ILE A 129 3.86 21.28 1.57
CA ILE A 129 3.64 20.11 0.69
C ILE A 129 2.47 19.26 1.20
N LEU A 130 2.36 19.04 2.50
CA LEU A 130 1.27 18.29 3.10
C LEU A 130 -0.07 19.02 2.95
N ASP A 131 -0.09 20.34 3.13
CA ASP A 131 -1.28 21.16 2.93
C ASP A 131 -1.75 21.12 1.47
N ALA A 132 -0.82 21.28 0.51
CA ALA A 132 -1.13 21.17 -0.91
C ALA A 132 -1.64 19.76 -1.28
N PHE A 133 -0.98 18.72 -0.79
CA PHE A 133 -1.41 17.32 -0.98
C PHE A 133 -2.81 17.06 -0.40
N LYS A 134 -3.06 17.49 0.85
CA LYS A 134 -4.35 17.38 1.51
C LYS A 134 -5.44 18.08 0.72
N LYS A 135 -5.21 19.34 0.35
CA LYS A 135 -6.15 20.16 -0.42
C LYS A 135 -6.48 19.50 -1.75
N GLU A 136 -5.47 19.00 -2.45
CA GLU A 136 -5.64 18.37 -3.76
C GLU A 136 -6.36 17.03 -3.65
N LEU A 137 -6.05 16.20 -2.65
CA LEU A 137 -6.75 14.94 -2.41
C LEU A 137 -8.25 15.17 -2.14
N LEU A 138 -8.58 16.18 -1.32
CA LEU A 138 -9.97 16.55 -1.04
C LEU A 138 -10.70 17.08 -2.28
N ARG A 139 -10.01 17.86 -3.13
CA ARG A 139 -10.56 18.33 -4.40
C ARG A 139 -10.87 17.15 -5.34
N LEU A 140 -9.91 16.25 -5.51
CA LEU A 140 -10.07 15.06 -6.35
C LEU A 140 -11.23 14.18 -5.87
N ASP A 141 -11.36 13.97 -4.56
CA ASP A 141 -12.48 13.22 -3.98
C ASP A 141 -13.84 13.89 -4.24
N ALA A 142 -13.92 15.20 -4.04
CA ALA A 142 -15.14 15.98 -4.28
C ALA A 142 -15.59 15.96 -5.75
N GLU A 143 -14.65 15.94 -6.70
CA GLU A 143 -14.94 15.89 -8.13
C GLU A 143 -15.22 14.47 -8.67
N ASN A 144 -14.78 13.44 -7.95
CA ASN A 144 -14.84 12.05 -8.39
C ASN A 144 -15.47 11.16 -7.31
N LEU A 145 -16.65 11.57 -6.85
CA LEU A 145 -17.39 10.92 -5.76
C LEU A 145 -17.51 9.41 -5.99
N GLY A 146 -17.26 8.64 -4.94
CA GLY A 146 -17.37 7.18 -4.96
C GLY A 146 -16.13 6.46 -5.48
N THR A 147 -15.17 7.14 -6.11
CA THR A 147 -14.05 6.47 -6.81
C THR A 147 -12.69 6.67 -6.15
N VAL A 148 -12.42 7.86 -5.59
CA VAL A 148 -11.08 8.20 -5.07
C VAL A 148 -10.68 7.34 -3.88
N ALA A 149 -11.58 7.12 -2.94
CA ALA A 149 -11.30 6.29 -1.76
C ALA A 149 -10.91 4.85 -2.14
N GLU A 150 -11.66 4.24 -3.08
CA GLU A 150 -11.42 2.88 -3.56
C GLU A 150 -10.05 2.78 -4.24
N ARG A 151 -9.78 3.64 -5.23
CA ARG A 151 -8.51 3.65 -5.96
C ARG A 151 -7.31 3.95 -5.07
N LEU A 152 -7.48 4.78 -4.05
CA LEU A 152 -6.43 5.04 -3.07
C LEU A 152 -6.05 3.76 -2.31
N ILE A 153 -7.04 2.95 -1.90
CA ILE A 153 -6.78 1.66 -1.25
C ILE A 153 -6.12 0.69 -2.22
N GLU A 154 -6.64 0.53 -3.43
CA GLU A 154 -6.06 -0.38 -4.42
C GLU A 154 -4.61 -0.02 -4.76
N TYR A 155 -4.32 1.27 -4.92
CA TYR A 155 -2.97 1.73 -5.22
C TYR A 155 -1.97 1.47 -4.07
N LEU A 156 -2.40 1.71 -2.83
CA LEU A 156 -1.52 1.63 -1.67
C LEU A 156 -1.35 0.20 -1.15
N ILE A 157 -2.44 -0.54 -1.08
CA ILE A 157 -2.51 -1.87 -0.47
C ILE A 157 -2.24 -2.97 -1.49
N GLY A 158 -2.77 -2.83 -2.70
CA GLY A 158 -2.70 -3.81 -3.78
C GLY A 158 -4.00 -3.85 -4.58
N ASN A 159 -3.89 -4.06 -5.90
CA ASN A 159 -5.00 -4.14 -6.84
C ASN A 159 -5.41 -5.59 -7.20
N GLN A 160 -4.85 -6.56 -6.47
CA GLN A 160 -5.12 -7.98 -6.61
C GLN A 160 -5.33 -8.55 -5.22
N ASP A 161 -6.06 -9.66 -5.15
CA ASP A 161 -6.25 -10.37 -3.90
C ASP A 161 -5.00 -11.17 -3.51
N PHE A 162 -4.61 -11.11 -2.24
CA PHE A 162 -3.39 -11.78 -1.76
C PHE A 162 -3.38 -12.05 -0.26
N TYR A 163 -2.49 -12.95 0.15
CA TYR A 163 -2.14 -13.19 1.54
C TYR A 163 -0.85 -12.46 1.90
N LYS A 164 -0.91 -11.57 2.88
CA LYS A 164 0.28 -10.94 3.48
C LYS A 164 0.79 -11.80 4.63
N VAL A 165 1.95 -12.43 4.45
CA VAL A 165 2.61 -13.24 5.48
C VAL A 165 3.71 -12.41 6.11
N ILE A 166 3.55 -12.09 7.40
CA ILE A 166 4.47 -11.23 8.14
C ILE A 166 5.19 -12.08 9.19
N LYS A 167 6.50 -12.27 9.01
CA LYS A 167 7.37 -12.80 10.07
C LYS A 167 7.71 -11.68 11.05
N GLY A 168 7.18 -11.79 12.26
CA GLY A 168 7.54 -10.99 13.42
C GLY A 168 8.81 -11.52 14.12
N SER A 169 9.18 -10.89 15.24
CA SER A 169 10.24 -11.39 16.12
C SER A 169 9.84 -12.67 16.86
N ASN A 170 8.59 -12.76 17.34
CA ASN A 170 8.06 -13.86 18.13
C ASN A 170 6.71 -14.40 17.61
N LYS A 171 6.32 -14.02 16.39
CA LYS A 171 5.08 -14.50 15.78
C LYS A 171 5.12 -14.51 14.27
N VAL A 172 4.25 -15.29 13.66
CA VAL A 172 3.89 -15.22 12.24
C VAL A 172 2.45 -14.74 12.16
N GLU A 173 2.17 -13.79 11.28
CA GLU A 173 0.84 -13.25 11.05
C GLU A 173 0.50 -13.38 9.57
N ILE A 174 -0.68 -13.93 9.26
CA ILE A 174 -1.19 -14.08 7.91
C ILE A 174 -2.46 -13.25 7.81
N GLN A 175 -2.45 -12.24 6.95
CA GLN A 175 -3.60 -11.38 6.68
C GLN A 175 -4.12 -11.67 5.27
N ALA A 176 -5.42 -11.85 5.11
CA ALA A 176 -6.02 -12.09 3.80
C ALA A 176 -6.66 -10.81 3.25
N TYR A 177 -6.01 -10.21 2.26
CA TYR A 177 -6.53 -9.05 1.53
C TYR A 177 -7.42 -9.54 0.38
N ASN A 178 -8.64 -9.97 0.74
CA ASN A 178 -9.66 -10.46 -0.20
C ASN A 178 -10.51 -9.29 -0.70
N LEU A 179 -9.93 -8.38 -1.47
CA LEU A 179 -10.55 -7.13 -1.95
C LEU A 179 -11.63 -7.39 -3.01
N HIS A 180 -11.41 -8.37 -3.89
CA HIS A 180 -12.28 -8.68 -5.02
C HIS A 180 -13.09 -9.96 -4.82
N GLY A 181 -12.69 -10.84 -3.91
CA GLY A 181 -13.43 -12.06 -3.56
C GLY A 181 -12.88 -13.31 -4.21
N THR A 182 -11.63 -13.33 -4.66
CA THR A 182 -11.03 -14.47 -5.36
C THR A 182 -10.28 -15.42 -4.42
N LEU A 183 -10.02 -15.00 -3.17
CA LEU A 183 -9.45 -15.88 -2.15
C LEU A 183 -10.51 -16.81 -1.56
N ASN A 184 -10.04 -17.93 -1.03
CA ASN A 184 -10.81 -18.83 -0.17
C ASN A 184 -12.04 -19.44 -0.87
N LEU A 185 -11.92 -19.68 -2.18
CA LEU A 185 -13.00 -20.26 -2.96
C LEU A 185 -12.98 -21.80 -2.85
N PRO A 186 -14.15 -22.45 -2.76
CA PRO A 186 -14.23 -23.92 -2.74
C PRO A 186 -13.76 -24.51 -4.08
N PHE A 187 -13.21 -25.71 -4.03
CA PHE A 187 -12.91 -26.53 -5.20
C PHE A 187 -13.84 -27.73 -5.21
N GLU A 188 -14.82 -27.74 -6.13
CA GLU A 188 -15.88 -28.75 -6.16
C GLU A 188 -16.55 -28.92 -4.77
N ASN A 189 -16.48 -30.12 -4.19
CA ASN A 189 -17.01 -30.42 -2.87
C ASN A 189 -16.02 -30.13 -1.72
N VAL A 190 -14.77 -29.74 -2.03
CA VAL A 190 -13.74 -29.40 -1.05
C VAL A 190 -13.89 -27.94 -0.63
N LYS A 191 -14.32 -27.73 0.61
CA LYS A 191 -14.47 -26.40 1.20
C LYS A 191 -13.21 -25.99 1.97
N PRO A 192 -12.88 -24.69 2.00
CA PRO A 192 -11.86 -24.18 2.92
C PRO A 192 -12.20 -24.51 4.38
N LYS A 193 -11.18 -24.78 5.20
CA LYS A 193 -11.36 -25.07 6.64
C LYS A 193 -11.75 -23.83 7.45
N ALA A 194 -11.47 -22.63 6.95
CA ALA A 194 -11.88 -21.36 7.54
C ALA A 194 -12.39 -20.42 6.45
N LYS A 195 -13.35 -19.54 6.81
CA LYS A 195 -13.92 -18.57 5.88
C LYS A 195 -13.15 -17.25 5.92
N VAL A 196 -12.71 -16.78 4.76
CA VAL A 196 -12.13 -15.46 4.54
C VAL A 196 -13.21 -14.58 3.92
N PRO A 197 -13.77 -13.59 4.64
CA PRO A 197 -14.74 -12.67 4.06
C PRO A 197 -14.08 -11.77 3.01
N LYS A 198 -14.88 -11.35 2.01
CA LYS A 198 -14.49 -10.26 1.12
C LYS A 198 -14.41 -8.96 1.93
N LEU A 199 -13.32 -8.23 1.76
CA LEU A 199 -13.15 -6.90 2.34
C LEU A 199 -14.04 -5.89 1.61
N LYS A 200 -14.60 -4.96 2.36
CA LYS A 200 -15.31 -3.83 1.77
C LYS A 200 -14.32 -2.74 1.44
N LEU A 201 -14.19 -2.42 0.16
CA LEU A 201 -13.46 -1.24 -0.30
C LEU A 201 -14.23 0.02 0.12
N PRO A 202 -13.53 1.10 0.49
CA PRO A 202 -14.18 2.34 0.87
C PRO A 202 -14.69 3.07 -0.38
N SER A 203 -15.85 3.70 -0.23
CA SER A 203 -16.46 4.54 -1.26
C SER A 203 -16.38 6.04 -0.94
N ARG A 204 -15.92 6.39 0.26
CA ARG A 204 -15.93 7.77 0.75
C ARG A 204 -14.73 8.07 1.61
N LEU A 205 -14.06 9.17 1.29
CA LEU A 205 -13.10 9.81 2.18
C LEU A 205 -13.87 10.58 3.26
N ILE A 206 -13.56 10.29 4.53
CA ILE A 206 -14.22 10.91 5.69
C ILE A 206 -13.47 12.18 6.09
N GLU A 207 -12.16 12.08 6.27
CA GLU A 207 -11.34 13.21 6.69
C GLU A 207 -9.87 13.03 6.30
N VAL A 208 -9.18 14.17 6.12
CA VAL A 208 -7.72 14.24 6.02
C VAL A 208 -7.24 15.29 7.02
N VAL A 209 -6.54 14.87 8.07
CA VAL A 209 -6.13 15.74 9.17
C VAL A 209 -4.68 15.49 9.54
N TYR A 210 -4.02 16.46 10.18
CA TYR A 210 -2.73 16.19 10.78
C TYR A 210 -2.90 15.23 11.96
N GLN A 211 -1.98 14.29 12.10
CA GLN A 211 -1.84 13.57 13.35
C GLN A 211 -1.55 14.58 14.47
N GLU A 212 -2.11 14.35 15.65
CA GLU A 212 -1.96 15.23 16.80
C GLU A 212 -0.48 15.58 17.05
N ASN A 213 -0.20 16.88 17.22
CA ASN A 213 1.14 17.43 17.44
C ASN A 213 2.18 17.05 16.35
N SER A 214 1.75 16.67 15.15
CA SER A 214 2.64 16.33 14.02
C SER A 214 2.67 17.42 12.96
N LYS A 215 3.88 17.76 12.50
CA LYS A 215 4.12 18.56 11.28
C LYS A 215 4.50 17.72 10.07
N THR A 216 4.53 16.39 10.24
CA THR A 216 5.08 15.46 9.23
C THR A 216 4.08 14.43 8.75
N THR A 217 2.97 14.25 9.46
CA THR A 217 2.04 13.13 9.24
C THR A 217 0.62 13.63 9.06
N LEU A 218 0.00 13.21 7.96
CA LEU A 218 -1.45 13.26 7.77
C LEU A 218 -2.08 11.89 8.07
N LEU A 219 -3.26 11.90 8.66
CA LEU A 219 -4.16 10.76 8.78
C LEU A 219 -5.28 10.94 7.76
N VAL A 220 -5.49 9.92 6.94
CA VAL A 220 -6.59 9.82 5.97
C VAL A 220 -7.53 8.74 6.47
N THR A 221 -8.73 9.13 6.88
CA THR A 221 -9.78 8.22 7.34
C THR A 221 -10.80 8.05 6.22
N LEU A 222 -11.12 6.80 5.88
CA LEU A 222 -12.11 6.42 4.87
C LEU A 222 -13.21 5.58 5.54
N ASN A 223 -14.37 5.44 4.90
CA ASN A 223 -15.41 4.55 5.42
C ASN A 223 -14.98 3.07 5.42
N GLU A 224 -15.83 2.20 5.97
CA GLU A 224 -15.55 0.76 6.10
C GLU A 224 -14.35 0.40 7.00
N GLY A 225 -13.82 1.36 7.79
CA GLY A 225 -12.80 1.11 8.82
C GLY A 225 -11.35 1.27 8.34
N TRP A 226 -11.14 1.82 7.14
CA TRP A 226 -9.81 2.10 6.61
C TRP A 226 -9.26 3.42 7.16
N GLN A 227 -8.05 3.37 7.72
CA GLN A 227 -7.29 4.58 8.09
C GLN A 227 -5.83 4.42 7.71
N ILE A 228 -5.27 5.43 7.05
CA ILE A 228 -3.91 5.41 6.53
C ILE A 228 -3.17 6.65 7.04
N SER A 229 -1.93 6.44 7.47
CA SER A 229 -1.01 7.53 7.82
C SER A 229 -0.06 7.80 6.66
N PHE A 230 0.12 9.07 6.33
CA PHE A 230 1.07 9.56 5.33
C PHE A 230 2.09 10.45 6.03
N ARG A 231 3.25 9.88 6.34
CA ARG A 231 4.35 10.61 6.97
C ARG A 231 5.41 10.98 5.95
N ILE A 232 5.70 12.26 5.79
CA ILE A 232 6.88 12.67 5.03
C ILE A 232 8.13 12.31 5.83
N HIS A 233 9.08 11.65 5.17
CA HIS A 233 10.43 11.46 5.67
C HIS A 233 11.46 11.67 4.56
N ASN A 234 12.66 12.06 4.95
CA ASN A 234 13.80 12.12 4.04
C ASN A 234 14.50 10.77 4.04
N ALA A 235 14.45 10.05 2.91
CA ALA A 235 15.19 8.80 2.75
C ALA A 235 16.72 9.02 2.70
N SER A 236 17.16 10.21 2.31
CA SER A 236 18.55 10.64 2.27
C SER A 236 18.81 11.67 3.37
N SER A 237 19.99 11.64 3.97
CA SER A 237 20.46 12.72 4.86
C SER A 237 20.76 14.02 4.09
N ARG A 238 20.94 13.94 2.77
CA ARG A 238 21.20 15.06 1.85
C ARG A 238 19.91 15.57 1.24
N ILE A 239 19.89 16.86 0.90
CA ILE A 239 18.73 17.52 0.29
C ILE A 239 18.45 16.92 -1.08
N GLU A 240 17.20 16.54 -1.28
CA GLU A 240 16.67 15.97 -2.51
C GLU A 240 15.44 16.81 -2.93
N PRO A 241 15.25 17.13 -4.23
CA PRO A 241 14.05 17.84 -4.70
C PRO A 241 12.84 16.90 -4.84
N SER A 242 12.72 15.95 -3.92
CA SER A 242 11.58 15.05 -3.81
C SER A 242 11.40 14.63 -2.34
N LEU A 243 10.16 14.39 -1.96
CA LEU A 243 9.80 13.93 -0.62
C LEU A 243 9.20 12.54 -0.73
N LYS A 244 9.53 11.67 0.23
CA LYS A 244 9.01 10.31 0.28
C LYS A 244 8.00 10.21 1.41
N PHE A 245 6.88 9.56 1.14
CA PHE A 245 5.96 9.12 2.18
C PHE A 245 6.40 7.77 2.74
N ASP A 246 6.43 7.69 4.06
CA ASP A 246 6.27 6.46 4.84
C ASP A 246 4.78 6.29 5.09
N ILE A 247 4.16 5.31 4.44
CA ILE A 247 2.71 5.12 4.42
C ILE A 247 2.40 3.85 5.20
N ASN A 248 1.58 3.99 6.24
CA ASN A 248 1.20 2.86 7.09
C ASN A 248 -0.32 2.75 7.20
N LEU A 249 -0.82 1.51 7.11
CA LEU A 249 -2.20 1.17 7.43
C LEU A 249 -2.37 1.22 8.95
N VAL A 250 -3.08 2.25 9.43
CA VAL A 250 -3.36 2.45 10.86
C VAL A 250 -4.49 1.55 11.31
N SER A 251 -5.55 1.45 10.51
CA SER A 251 -6.65 0.52 10.70
C SER A 251 -7.12 -0.05 9.37
N ALA A 252 -7.64 -1.27 9.42
CA ALA A 252 -8.29 -1.96 8.33
C ALA A 252 -9.73 -2.32 8.74
N PRO A 253 -10.60 -2.71 7.79
CA PRO A 253 -11.94 -3.19 8.12
C PRO A 253 -11.88 -4.32 9.15
N HIS A 254 -12.84 -4.36 10.07
CA HIS A 254 -12.97 -5.44 11.06
C HIS A 254 -13.11 -6.83 10.41
N SER A 255 -13.55 -6.88 9.15
CA SER A 255 -13.62 -8.11 8.36
C SER A 255 -12.25 -8.60 7.87
N LEU A 256 -11.14 -7.86 8.07
CA LEU A 256 -9.82 -8.34 7.68
C LEU A 256 -9.48 -9.62 8.43
N PHE A 257 -9.49 -10.73 7.71
CA PHE A 257 -9.11 -12.01 8.25
C PHE A 257 -7.63 -12.00 8.63
N THR A 258 -7.33 -12.38 9.87
CA THR A 258 -5.97 -12.49 10.39
C THR A 258 -5.82 -13.79 11.16
N ASN A 259 -4.76 -14.54 10.87
CA ASN A 259 -4.35 -15.71 11.64
C ASN A 259 -2.93 -15.52 12.18
N GLN A 260 -2.66 -15.96 13.41
CA GLN A 260 -1.38 -15.76 14.07
C GLN A 260 -0.88 -17.04 14.74
N LEU A 261 0.43 -17.28 14.63
CA LEU A 261 1.15 -18.28 15.41
C LEU A 261 2.25 -17.58 16.21
N PHE A 262 2.26 -17.77 17.52
CA PHE A 262 3.37 -17.33 18.37
C PHE A 262 4.51 -18.36 18.31
N ILE A 263 5.73 -17.87 18.16
CA ILE A 263 6.96 -18.65 18.13
C ILE A 263 7.65 -18.38 19.46
N GLY A 264 7.71 -19.40 20.31
CA GLY A 264 8.48 -19.37 21.55
C GLY A 264 9.98 -19.47 21.32
#